data_AF-A0A4R6L9H3-F1
#
_entry.id   AF-A0A4R6L9H3-F1
#
_cell.length_a   1.000
_cell.length_b   1.000
_cell.length_c   1.000
_cell.angle_alpha   90.00
_cell.angle_beta   90.00
_cell.angle_gamma   90.00
#
_symmetry.space_group_name_H-M   'P 1'
#
loop_
_entity.id
_entity.type
_entity.pdbx_description
1 polymer ?
#
loop_
_entity_poly.entity_id
_entity_poly.type
_entity_poly.pdbx_seq_one_letter_code
_entity_poly.pdbx_strand_id
1 'polypeptide(L)'
;MKKIILIVLMKISFSCLAQQKIAAFSEKEILALMDKNASTLLENSKSNSVSIGIVKDGKTYTRHYGEIDKEKGNQANNNTIFEVASITKLFYRIINGSSSSGT
;
A
#
# COMPACT_ATOMS: atom_id res chain seq x y z
N MET A 1 -13.50 -31.63 -45.29
CA MET A 1 -12.53 -30.54 -45.10
C MET A 1 -13.18 -29.25 -44.57
N LYS A 2 -14.23 -28.69 -45.21
CA LYS A 2 -14.95 -27.50 -44.72
C LYS A 2 -15.49 -27.60 -43.28
N LYS A 3 -15.99 -28.77 -42.87
CA LYS A 3 -16.54 -29.00 -41.51
C LYS A 3 -15.45 -29.03 -40.42
N ILE A 4 -14.24 -29.48 -40.75
CA ILE A 4 -13.11 -29.53 -39.79
C ILE A 4 -12.56 -28.11 -39.55
N ILE A 5 -12.48 -27.30 -40.62
CA ILE A 5 -12.08 -25.89 -40.53
C ILE A 5 -13.05 -25.10 -39.65
N LEU A 6 -14.35 -25.35 -39.75
CA LEU A 6 -15.37 -24.67 -38.93
C LEU A 6 -15.24 -24.99 -37.43
N ILE A 7 -14.87 -26.22 -37.08
CA ILE A 7 -14.66 -26.65 -35.69
C ILE A 7 -13.40 -26.00 -35.08
N VAL A 8 -12.35 -25.81 -35.88
CA VAL A 8 -11.11 -25.15 -35.44
C VAL A 8 -11.32 -23.65 -35.18
N LEU A 9 -12.07 -22.96 -36.04
CA LEU A 9 -12.43 -21.54 -35.86
C LEU A 9 -13.25 -21.30 -34.58
N MET A 10 -14.13 -22.24 -34.22
CA MET A 10 -15.00 -22.11 -33.05
C MET A 10 -14.23 -22.22 -31.71
N LYS A 11 -13.13 -22.99 -31.67
CA LYS A 11 -12.31 -23.13 -30.45
C LYS A 11 -11.42 -21.92 -30.15
N ILE A 12 -11.02 -21.19 -31.19
CA ILE A 12 -10.20 -19.97 -31.05
C ILE A 12 -10.97 -18.85 -30.34
N SER A 13 -12.29 -18.74 -30.54
CA SER A 13 -13.12 -17.74 -29.85
C SER A 13 -13.31 -18.02 -28.35
N PHE A 14 -13.23 -19.28 -27.91
CA PHE A 14 -13.37 -19.63 -26.48
C PHE A 14 -12.13 -19.27 -25.65
N SER A 15 -10.98 -19.09 -26.29
CA SER A 15 -9.70 -18.80 -25.60
C SER A 15 -9.53 -17.35 -25.17
N CYS A 16 -10.40 -16.42 -25.59
CA CYS A 16 -10.26 -15.00 -25.29
C CYS A 16 -10.90 -14.60 -23.94
N LEU A 17 -11.78 -15.43 -23.36
CA LEU A 17 -12.45 -15.12 -22.09
C LEU A 17 -11.66 -15.57 -20.83
N ALA A 18 -10.49 -16.18 -21.00
CA ALA A 18 -9.66 -16.65 -19.89
C ALA A 18 -8.69 -15.58 -19.34
N GLN A 19 -8.85 -14.30 -19.73
CA GLN A 19 -8.12 -13.21 -19.10
C GLN A 19 -8.52 -13.12 -17.63
N GLN A 20 -7.69 -13.73 -16.78
CA GLN A 20 -7.76 -13.58 -15.34
C GLN A 20 -7.72 -12.09 -15.03
N LYS A 21 -8.81 -11.55 -14.46
CA LYS A 21 -8.75 -10.27 -13.74
C LYS A 21 -7.60 -10.41 -12.76
N ILE A 22 -6.54 -9.63 -12.94
CA ILE A 22 -5.63 -9.32 -11.84
C ILE A 22 -6.54 -8.82 -10.73
N ALA A 23 -6.63 -9.56 -9.62
CA ALA A 23 -7.44 -9.16 -8.48
C ALA A 23 -6.82 -7.89 -7.90
N ALA A 24 -7.21 -6.75 -8.47
CA ALA A 24 -6.87 -5.46 -7.92
C ALA A 24 -7.57 -5.39 -6.55
N PHE A 25 -6.77 -5.21 -5.50
CA PHE A 25 -7.32 -4.93 -4.17
C PHE A 25 -8.29 -3.75 -4.29
N SER A 26 -9.53 -4.00 -3.90
CA SER A 26 -10.50 -2.92 -3.75
C SER A 26 -10.04 -1.98 -2.63
N GLU A 27 -10.46 -0.72 -2.70
CA GLU A 27 -10.18 0.26 -1.66
C GLU A 27 -10.65 -0.23 -0.28
N LYS A 28 -11.80 -0.90 -0.22
CA LYS A 28 -12.32 -1.47 1.03
C LYS A 28 -11.38 -2.54 1.61
N GLU A 29 -10.80 -3.39 0.76
CA GLU A 29 -9.86 -4.42 1.21
C GLU A 29 -8.55 -3.80 1.70
N ILE A 30 -8.04 -2.76 1.03
CA ILE A 30 -6.84 -2.02 1.47
C ILE A 30 -7.10 -1.42 2.86
N LEU A 31 -8.21 -0.72 3.04
CA LEU A 31 -8.56 -0.12 4.33
C LEU A 31 -8.75 -1.17 5.42
N ALA A 32 -9.41 -2.30 5.14
CA ALA A 32 -9.58 -3.38 6.10
C ALA A 32 -8.23 -4.01 6.50
N LEU A 33 -7.29 -4.15 5.57
CA LEU A 33 -5.93 -4.59 5.87
C LEU A 33 -5.17 -3.57 6.70
N MET A 34 -5.32 -2.27 6.43
CA MET A 34 -4.73 -1.21 7.27
C MET A 34 -5.26 -1.30 8.70
N ASP A 35 -6.58 -1.42 8.89
CA ASP A 35 -7.21 -1.51 10.21
C ASP A 35 -6.72 -2.75 10.98
N LYS A 36 -6.67 -3.90 10.32
CA LYS A 36 -6.16 -5.15 10.92
C LYS A 36 -4.71 -5.02 11.37
N ASN A 37 -3.84 -4.51 10.50
CA ASN A 37 -2.41 -4.38 10.82
C ASN A 37 -2.17 -3.30 11.88
N ALA A 38 -2.96 -2.23 11.89
CA ALA A 38 -2.87 -1.21 12.93
C ALA A 38 -3.16 -1.79 14.32
N SER A 39 -4.21 -2.63 14.47
CA SER A 39 -4.51 -3.33 15.73
C SER A 39 -3.32 -4.17 16.18
N THR A 40 -2.78 -4.99 15.28
CA THR A 40 -1.61 -5.84 15.55
C THR A 40 -0.38 -5.03 15.93
N LEU A 41 -0.13 -3.89 15.29
CA LEU A 41 1.00 -3.02 15.60
C LEU A 41 0.85 -2.35 16.96
N LEU A 42 -0.34 -1.82 17.27
CA LEU A 42 -0.62 -1.19 18.56
C LEU A 42 -0.45 -2.19 19.72
N GLU A 43 -0.98 -3.41 19.57
CA GLU A 43 -0.87 -4.48 20.56
C GLU A 43 0.59 -4.93 20.79
N ASN A 44 1.35 -5.16 19.72
CA ASN A 44 2.70 -5.73 19.83
C ASN A 44 3.78 -4.71 20.19
N SER A 45 3.66 -3.46 19.70
CA SER A 45 4.69 -2.43 19.91
C SER A 45 4.51 -1.64 21.20
N LYS A 46 3.35 -1.73 21.86
CA LYS A 46 2.94 -0.84 22.96
C LYS A 46 2.93 0.64 22.58
N SER A 47 2.81 0.97 21.29
CA SER A 47 2.65 2.35 20.82
C SER A 47 1.26 2.86 21.13
N ASN A 48 1.13 4.12 21.52
CA ASN A 48 -0.19 4.74 21.75
C ASN A 48 -0.91 5.10 20.44
N SER A 49 -0.14 5.40 19.38
CA SER A 49 -0.66 5.76 18.07
C SER A 49 0.18 5.16 16.94
N VAL A 50 -0.48 4.85 15.82
CA VAL A 50 0.14 4.39 14.59
C VAL A 50 -0.50 5.13 13.41
N SER A 51 0.31 5.60 12.47
CA SER A 51 -0.14 6.14 11.19
C SER A 51 0.37 5.28 10.05
N ILE A 52 -0.54 4.86 9.15
CA ILE A 52 -0.22 3.98 8.02
C ILE A 52 -0.55 4.73 6.73
N GLY A 53 0.45 4.83 5.84
CA GLY A 53 0.32 5.33 4.48
C GLY A 53 0.65 4.23 3.47
N ILE A 54 -0.22 4.00 2.48
CA ILE A 54 -0.01 3.06 1.38
C ILE A 54 -0.13 3.81 0.06
N VAL A 55 0.88 3.68 -0.81
CA VAL A 55 0.84 4.17 -2.19
C VAL A 55 0.68 2.97 -3.12
N LYS A 56 -0.43 2.90 -3.84
CA LYS A 56 -0.73 1.82 -4.79
C LYS A 56 -1.42 2.36 -6.04
N ASP A 57 -0.91 2.00 -7.21
CA ASP A 57 -1.47 2.40 -8.52
C ASP A 57 -1.68 3.92 -8.65
N GLY A 58 -0.78 4.73 -8.09
CA GLY A 58 -0.88 6.20 -8.07
C GLY A 58 -1.89 6.78 -7.06
N LYS A 59 -2.64 5.95 -6.33
CA LYS A 59 -3.51 6.37 -5.23
C LYS A 59 -2.80 6.21 -3.89
N THR A 60 -3.03 7.19 -3.01
CA THR A 60 -2.53 7.18 -1.63
C THR A 60 -3.67 6.93 -0.67
N TYR A 61 -3.45 6.03 0.29
CA TYR A 61 -4.37 5.71 1.37
C TYR A 61 -3.67 6.00 2.70
N THR A 62 -4.26 6.87 3.52
CA THR A 62 -3.70 7.22 4.83
C THR A 62 -4.75 7.00 5.90
N ARG A 63 -4.36 6.33 7.00
CA ARG A 63 -5.17 6.24 8.22
C ARG A 63 -4.31 6.40 9.45
N HIS A 64 -4.94 6.94 10.49
CA HIS A 64 -4.34 7.20 11.79
C HIS A 64 -5.15 6.44 12.84
N TYR A 65 -4.45 5.83 13.79
CA TYR A 65 -5.02 4.95 14.80
C TYR A 65 -4.47 5.33 16.17
N GLY A 66 -5.30 5.14 17.20
CA GLY A 66 -4.95 5.47 18.58
C GLY A 66 -4.85 6.97 18.86
N GLU A 67 -4.22 7.29 19.98
CA GLU A 67 -4.01 8.65 20.48
C GLU A 67 -2.52 8.88 20.69
N ILE A 68 -2.02 10.09 20.41
CA ILE A 68 -0.60 10.42 20.58
C ILE A 68 -0.23 10.29 22.06
N ASP A 69 -1.04 10.93 22.90
CA ASP A 69 -0.99 10.80 24.34
C ASP A 69 -2.19 9.98 24.79
N LYS A 70 -1.92 8.88 25.49
CA LYS A 70 -2.97 8.02 26.03
C LYS A 70 -3.95 8.83 26.89
N GLU A 71 -5.25 8.67 26.61
CA GLU A 71 -6.38 9.25 27.35
C GLU A 71 -6.51 10.78 27.24
N LYS A 72 -5.82 11.42 26.27
CA LYS A 72 -5.98 12.85 25.99
C LYS A 72 -6.89 13.15 24.81
N GLY A 73 -7.38 12.13 24.10
CA GLY A 73 -8.25 12.32 22.93
C GLY A 73 -7.54 12.94 21.72
N ASN A 74 -6.21 13.04 21.76
CA ASN A 74 -5.43 13.67 20.69
C ASN A 74 -5.03 12.64 19.62
N GLN A 75 -5.98 12.35 18.74
CA GLN A 75 -5.74 11.44 17.62
C GLN A 75 -4.72 12.01 16.64
N ALA A 76 -3.85 11.13 16.11
CA ALA A 76 -2.94 11.50 15.05
C ALA A 76 -3.69 11.90 13.77
N ASN A 77 -3.08 12.78 12.99
CA ASN A 77 -3.60 13.30 11.74
C ASN A 77 -2.45 13.50 10.72
N ASN A 78 -2.78 14.02 9.54
CA ASN A 78 -1.80 14.23 8.46
C ASN A 78 -0.66 15.20 8.79
N ASN A 79 -0.78 15.96 9.88
CA ASN A 79 0.20 16.94 10.35
C ASN A 79 0.97 16.46 11.58
N THR A 80 0.64 15.28 12.13
CA THR A 80 1.35 14.71 13.27
C THR A 80 2.79 14.38 12.90
N ILE A 81 3.72 14.84 13.74
CA ILE A 81 5.16 14.61 13.56
C ILE A 81 5.56 13.38 14.38
N PHE A 82 6.22 12.44 13.73
CA PHE A 82 6.80 11.26 14.36
C PHE A 82 8.32 11.29 14.24
N GLU A 83 9.01 10.85 15.28
CA GLU A 83 10.44 10.59 15.18
C GLU A 83 10.69 9.34 14.34
N VAL A 84 11.50 9.48 13.28
CA VAL A 84 11.77 8.40 12.32
C VAL A 84 13.14 7.73 12.52
N ALA A 85 13.88 8.14 13.56
CA ALA A 85 15.17 7.59 13.97
C ALA A 85 16.12 7.31 12.79
N SER A 86 16.52 6.04 12.59
CA SER A 86 17.50 5.66 11.57
C SER A 86 17.04 5.86 10.13
N ILE A 87 15.75 6.08 9.86
CA ILE A 87 15.27 6.48 8.53
C ILE A 87 15.90 7.82 8.11
N THR A 88 16.24 8.70 9.06
CA THR A 88 16.98 9.96 8.82
C THR A 88 18.28 9.75 8.03
N LYS A 89 18.95 8.60 8.21
CA LYS A 89 20.19 8.27 7.49
C LYS A 89 19.97 8.11 5.97
N LEU A 90 18.77 7.67 5.56
CA LEU A 90 18.41 7.57 4.14
C LEU A 90 18.31 8.95 3.52
N PHE A 91 17.68 9.91 4.20
CA PHE A 91 17.62 11.30 3.74
C PHE A 91 19.02 11.91 3.64
N TYR A 92 19.88 11.70 4.65
CA TYR A 92 21.28 12.14 4.61
C TYR A 92 22.05 11.54 3.41
N ARG A 93 21.85 10.25 3.13
CA ARG A 93 22.43 9.59 1.95
C ARG A 93 21.95 10.23 0.66
N ILE A 94 20.65 10.47 0.50
CA ILE A 94 20.08 11.04 -0.72
C ILE A 94 20.66 12.44 -0.96
N ILE A 95 20.72 13.27 0.08
CA ILE A 95 21.24 14.65 -0.01
C ILE A 95 22.73 14.68 -0.37
N ASN A 96 23.54 13.77 0.19
CA ASN A 96 24.98 13.76 -0.08
C ASN A 96 25.38 12.90 -1.30
N GLY A 97 24.57 11.92 -1.68
CA GLY A 97 24.76 11.15 -2.89
C GLY A 97 24.51 12.01 -4.12
N SER A 98 23.47 12.85 -4.10
CA SER A 98 23.17 13.79 -5.18
C SER A 98 24.18 14.94 -5.30
N SER A 99 24.95 15.25 -4.24
CA SER A 99 26.04 16.24 -4.31
C SER A 99 27.33 15.65 -4.89
N SER A 100 27.50 14.32 -4.89
CA SER A 100 28.69 13.64 -5.43
C SER A 100 28.64 13.34 -6.94
N SER A 101 27.47 13.45 -7.58
CA SER A 101 27.31 13.20 -9.03
C SER A 101 27.44 14.45 -9.90
N GLY A 102 27.97 15.55 -9.35
CA GLY A 102 28.05 16.87 -9.99
C GLY A 102 29.46 17.44 -10.16
N THR A 103 30.52 16.62 -10.15
CA THR A 103 31.91 17.04 -10.43
C THR A 103 32.54 16.17 -11.50
#